data_AF-A0A7Y0GIZ3-F1
#
_entry.id   AF-A0A7Y0GIZ3-F1
#
_cell.length_a   1.000
_cell.length_b   1.000
_cell.length_c   1.000
_cell.angle_alpha   90.00
_cell.angle_beta   90.00
_cell.angle_gamma   90.00
#
_symmetry.space_group_name_H-M   'P 1'
#
loop_
_entity.id
_entity.type
_entity.pdbx_description
1 polymer ?
#
loop_
_entity_poly.entity_id
_entity_poly.type
_entity_poly.pdbx_seq_one_letter_code
_entity_poly.pdbx_strand_id
1 'polypeptide(L)'
;MSFSGNSAGPCPKCGGWGHVPDGVFNFIGNTIEILSAPERTVSELRLLTQILSDAKANAESKEHVASRIEKELPALSKLAKLLPETRTDWYGFLGLLLATAQLLSQSQPPAQTSTVVNISQVIQQVVVETPRSEAAPLSSVAKKSPGRNEPCPCNSGLKYKKCCALLN
;
A
#
# COMPACT_ATOMS: atom_id res chain seq x y z
N MET A 1 3.26 -9.23 15.36
CA MET A 1 3.78 -10.50 14.79
C MET A 1 5.20 -10.29 14.33
N SER A 2 6.10 -11.26 14.55
CA SER A 2 7.50 -11.19 14.11
C SER A 2 7.73 -12.09 12.90
N PHE A 3 8.34 -11.56 11.84
CA PHE A 3 8.78 -12.33 10.68
C PHE A 3 10.31 -12.43 10.67
N SER A 4 10.83 -13.63 10.38
CA SER A 4 12.26 -13.91 10.22
C SER A 4 12.47 -15.00 9.16
N GLY A 5 13.28 -14.74 8.15
CA GLY A 5 13.68 -15.72 7.13
C GLY A 5 12.54 -16.21 6.23
N ASN A 6 11.48 -15.41 6.07
CA ASN A 6 10.30 -15.81 5.33
C ASN A 6 10.49 -15.59 3.82
N SER A 7 10.15 -16.61 3.04
CA SER A 7 10.17 -16.56 1.58
C SER A 7 8.87 -17.13 0.99
N ALA A 8 8.47 -16.59 -0.14
CA ALA A 8 7.29 -17.01 -0.88
C ALA A 8 7.68 -17.23 -2.35
N GLY A 9 7.48 -18.43 -2.85
CA GLY A 9 7.85 -18.74 -4.22
C GLY A 9 7.70 -20.22 -4.58
N PRO A 10 8.03 -20.55 -5.83
CA PRO A 10 8.53 -19.64 -6.87
C PRO A 10 7.42 -18.75 -7.47
N CYS A 11 7.80 -17.54 -7.91
CA CYS A 11 6.89 -16.63 -8.61
C CYS A 11 6.46 -17.25 -9.95
N PRO A 12 5.15 -17.38 -10.24
CA PRO A 12 4.68 -18.01 -11.47
C PRO A 12 5.05 -17.22 -12.73
N LYS A 13 5.44 -15.94 -12.60
CA LYS A 13 5.81 -15.07 -13.73
C LYS A 13 7.31 -15.07 -14.04
N CYS A 14 8.17 -15.09 -13.01
CA CYS A 14 9.62 -14.94 -13.18
C CYS A 14 10.45 -16.07 -12.58
N GLY A 15 9.84 -17.02 -11.87
CA GLY A 15 10.53 -18.12 -11.20
C GLY A 15 11.31 -17.74 -9.94
N GLY A 16 11.42 -16.45 -9.62
CA GLY A 16 12.15 -15.95 -8.44
C GLY A 16 11.42 -16.19 -7.12
N TRP A 17 12.17 -16.11 -6.01
CA TRP A 17 11.62 -16.15 -4.65
C TRP A 17 11.35 -14.73 -4.15
N GLY A 18 10.13 -14.47 -3.69
CA GLY A 18 9.80 -13.28 -2.93
C GLY A 18 10.29 -13.44 -1.49
N HIS A 19 10.93 -12.41 -0.95
CA HIS A 19 11.34 -12.38 0.46
C HIS A 19 10.45 -11.42 1.23
N VAL A 20 9.89 -11.87 2.35
CA VAL A 20 9.18 -11.00 3.28
C VAL A 20 10.23 -10.37 4.21
N PRO A 21 10.27 -9.04 4.34
CA PRO A 21 11.23 -8.39 5.22
C PRO A 21 11.12 -8.89 6.67
N ASP A 22 12.27 -9.13 7.27
CA ASP A 22 12.33 -9.47 8.69
C ASP A 22 11.89 -8.26 9.52
N GLY A 23 11.24 -8.49 10.66
CA GLY A 23 10.78 -7.40 11.51
C GLY A 23 9.59 -7.74 12.38
N VAL A 24 9.19 -6.77 13.20
CA VAL A 24 7.98 -6.84 14.03
C VAL A 24 6.93 -5.90 13.46
N PHE A 25 5.78 -6.48 13.13
CA PHE A 25 4.66 -5.80 12.49
C PHE A 25 3.43 -5.87 13.38
N ASN A 26 2.72 -4.76 13.49
CA ASN A 26 1.40 -4.67 14.08
C ASN A 26 0.35 -4.62 12.97
N PHE A 27 -0.72 -5.38 13.11
CA PHE A 27 -1.80 -5.44 12.12
C PHE A 27 -3.06 -4.88 12.76
N ILE A 28 -3.47 -3.68 12.32
CA ILE A 28 -4.72 -3.03 12.78
C ILE A 28 -5.69 -3.03 11.60
N GLY A 29 -6.64 -3.96 11.60
CA GLY A 29 -7.56 -4.18 10.49
C GLY A 29 -6.80 -4.56 9.21
N ASN A 30 -6.84 -3.69 8.21
CA ASN A 30 -6.16 -3.86 6.91
C ASN A 30 -4.85 -3.07 6.80
N THR A 31 -4.43 -2.38 7.86
CA THR A 31 -3.21 -1.57 7.87
C THR A 31 -2.09 -2.32 8.56
N ILE A 32 -0.92 -2.34 7.92
CA ILE A 32 0.32 -2.88 8.49
C ILE A 32 1.09 -1.69 9.07
N GLU A 33 1.26 -1.70 10.39
CA GLU A 33 2.12 -0.76 11.12
C GLU A 33 3.45 -1.45 11.42
N ILE A 34 4.54 -0.87 10.93
CA ILE A 34 5.89 -1.42 11.10
C ILE A 34 6.42 -0.91 12.44
N LEU A 35 6.52 -1.79 13.44
CA LEU A 35 7.07 -1.44 14.75
C LEU A 35 8.59 -1.52 14.76
N SER A 36 9.15 -2.49 14.04
CA SER A 36 10.58 -2.56 13.75
C SER A 36 10.81 -3.30 12.43
N ALA A 37 11.52 -2.66 11.51
CA ALA A 37 12.11 -3.28 10.32
C ALA A 37 13.63 -3.10 10.42
N PRO A 38 14.46 -3.85 9.68
CA PRO A 38 15.90 -3.66 9.70
C PRO A 38 16.26 -2.20 9.39
N GLU A 39 16.67 -1.49 10.44
CA GLU A 39 17.24 -0.13 10.45
C GLU A 39 18.39 0.07 9.45
N ARG A 40 18.93 -1.04 8.92
CA ARG A 40 20.00 -1.13 7.92
C ARG A 40 19.84 -0.04 6.87
N THR A 41 18.66 0.08 6.25
CA THR A 41 18.43 1.07 5.18
C THR A 41 18.59 2.52 5.65
N VAL A 42 18.11 2.88 6.85
CA VAL A 42 18.24 4.25 7.36
C VAL A 42 19.68 4.55 7.77
N SER A 43 20.35 3.61 8.43
CA SER A 43 21.77 3.75 8.78
C SER A 43 22.67 3.84 7.55
N GLU A 44 22.40 3.05 6.51
CA GLU A 44 23.14 3.03 5.25
C GLU A 44 22.94 4.34 4.48
N LEU A 45 21.72 4.88 4.44
CA LEU A 45 21.43 6.18 3.82
C LEU A 45 22.09 7.34 4.58
N ARG A 46 22.15 7.28 5.91
CA ARG A 46 22.89 8.26 6.72
C ARG A 46 24.39 8.20 6.42
N LEU A 47 24.96 7.01 6.35
CA LEU A 47 26.37 6.81 6.01
C LEU A 47 26.68 7.32 4.59
N LEU A 48 25.79 7.05 3.62
CA LEU A 48 25.93 7.60 2.26
C LEU A 48 25.93 9.13 2.28
N THR A 49 25.01 9.73 3.02
CA THR A 49 24.92 11.20 3.14
C THR A 49 26.20 11.78 3.73
N GLN A 50 26.80 11.11 4.71
CA GLN A 50 28.07 11.52 5.31
C GLN A 50 29.21 11.45 4.29
N ILE A 51 29.36 10.33 3.57
CA ILE A 51 30.39 10.17 2.52
C ILE A 51 30.26 11.28 1.46
N LEU A 52 29.03 11.59 1.01
CA LEU A 52 28.80 12.65 0.02
C LEU A 52 29.08 14.05 0.56
N SER A 53 28.78 14.28 1.85
CA SER A 53 29.06 15.57 2.51
C SER A 53 30.55 15.80 2.68
N ASP A 54 31.29 14.78 3.10
CA ASP A 54 32.76 14.81 3.23
C ASP A 54 33.42 14.99 1.86
N ALA A 55 32.95 14.26 0.85
CA ALA A 55 33.45 14.39 -0.52
C ALA A 55 33.25 15.81 -1.08
N LYS A 56 32.10 16.43 -0.80
CA LYS A 56 31.81 17.81 -1.17
C LYS A 56 32.73 18.79 -0.45
N ALA A 57 33.00 18.58 0.84
CA ALA A 57 33.87 19.45 1.64
C ALA A 57 35.34 19.38 1.19
N ASN A 58 35.81 18.19 0.80
CA ASN A 58 37.19 17.94 0.41
C ASN A 58 37.44 18.02 -1.12
N ALA A 59 36.40 18.34 -1.91
CA ALA A 59 36.45 18.32 -3.38
C ALA A 59 37.03 17.00 -3.93
N GLU A 60 36.64 15.86 -3.36
CA GLU A 60 37.09 14.53 -3.78
C GLU A 60 36.63 14.23 -5.22
N SER A 61 37.48 13.52 -5.98
CA SER A 61 37.12 13.07 -7.34
C SER A 61 36.10 11.92 -7.28
N LYS A 62 35.26 11.80 -8.31
CA LYS A 62 34.18 10.81 -8.35
C LYS A 62 34.70 9.37 -8.16
N GLU A 63 35.86 9.05 -8.70
CA GLU A 63 36.47 7.73 -8.62
C GLU A 63 36.79 7.36 -7.16
N HIS A 64 37.25 8.34 -6.39
CA HIS A 64 37.55 8.17 -4.97
C HIS A 64 36.25 7.99 -4.16
N VAL A 65 35.21 8.76 -4.47
CA VAL A 65 33.90 8.66 -3.83
C VAL A 65 33.22 7.33 -4.16
N ALA A 66 33.24 6.91 -5.43
CA ALA A 66 32.65 5.66 -5.88
C ALA A 66 33.34 4.45 -5.23
N SER A 67 34.67 4.46 -5.13
CA SER A 67 35.41 3.39 -4.46
C SER A 67 35.13 3.33 -2.96
N ARG A 68 34.96 4.48 -2.27
CA ARG A 68 34.46 4.51 -0.88
C ARG A 68 33.07 3.93 -0.74
N ILE A 69 32.13 4.31 -1.61
CA ILE A 69 30.75 3.79 -1.57
C ILE A 69 30.73 2.28 -1.83
N GLU A 70 31.52 1.76 -2.79
CA GLU A 70 31.60 0.32 -3.05
C GLU A 70 32.17 -0.47 -1.86
N LYS A 71 33.11 0.11 -1.12
CA LYS A 71 33.75 -0.52 0.04
C LYS A 71 32.90 -0.43 1.30
N GLU A 72 32.30 0.72 1.58
CA GLU A 72 31.55 0.99 2.81
C GLU A 72 30.06 0.63 2.70
N LEU A 73 29.50 0.65 1.49
CA LEU A 73 28.07 0.45 1.21
C LEU A 73 27.85 -0.47 -0.02
N PRO A 74 28.20 -1.77 0.05
CA PRO A 74 28.10 -2.68 -1.10
C PRO A 74 26.66 -2.81 -1.63
N ALA A 75 25.66 -2.66 -0.76
CA ALA A 75 24.24 -2.67 -1.13
C ALA A 75 23.85 -1.49 -2.06
N LEU A 76 24.54 -0.35 -1.94
CA LEU A 76 24.25 0.89 -2.68
C LEU A 76 25.29 1.18 -3.78
N SER A 77 26.23 0.27 -4.02
CA SER A 77 27.25 0.36 -5.09
C SER A 77 26.68 0.70 -6.47
N LYS A 78 25.47 0.22 -6.80
CA LYS A 78 24.80 0.57 -8.06
C LYS A 78 24.46 2.06 -8.15
N LEU A 79 24.14 2.71 -7.03
CA LEU A 79 23.88 4.15 -6.98
C LEU A 79 25.16 4.96 -7.22
N ALA A 80 26.33 4.47 -6.80
CA ALA A 80 27.62 5.12 -7.07
C ALA A 80 27.83 5.40 -8.57
N LYS A 81 27.35 4.49 -9.43
CA LYS A 81 27.44 4.62 -10.90
C LYS A 81 26.45 5.62 -11.48
N LEU A 82 25.35 5.88 -10.79
CA LEU A 82 24.30 6.82 -11.17
C LEU A 82 24.60 8.26 -10.70
N LEU A 83 25.70 8.49 -9.99
CA LEU A 83 26.08 9.84 -9.57
C LEU A 83 26.47 10.69 -10.80
N PRO A 84 25.81 11.84 -11.01
CA PRO A 84 26.10 12.72 -12.14
C PRO A 84 27.51 13.30 -12.04
N GLU A 85 28.26 13.25 -13.14
CA GLU A 85 29.65 13.74 -13.21
C GLU A 85 29.76 15.22 -13.55
N THR A 86 28.82 15.72 -14.35
CA THR A 86 28.90 17.06 -14.94
C THR A 86 27.58 17.79 -14.80
N ARG A 87 27.61 19.12 -14.95
CA ARG A 87 26.41 19.97 -14.87
C ARG A 87 25.32 19.52 -15.84
N THR A 88 25.69 18.99 -17.00
CA THR A 88 24.74 18.48 -18.01
C THR A 88 24.08 17.17 -17.56
N ASP A 89 24.87 16.31 -16.92
CA ASP A 89 24.43 15.01 -16.40
C ASP A 89 23.48 15.17 -15.20
N TRP A 90 23.68 16.21 -14.40
CA TRP A 90 22.79 16.60 -13.31
C TRP A 90 21.37 16.91 -13.80
N TYR A 91 21.21 17.60 -14.92
CA TYR A 91 19.87 17.90 -15.45
C TYR A 91 19.15 16.64 -15.96
N GLY A 92 19.90 15.68 -16.54
CA GLY A 92 19.36 14.37 -16.91
C GLY A 92 18.90 13.57 -15.70
N PHE A 93 19.72 13.55 -14.64
CA PHE A 93 19.38 12.91 -13.37
C PHE A 93 18.16 13.58 -12.69
N LEU A 94 18.12 14.92 -12.66
CA LEU A 94 17.00 15.68 -12.13
C LEU A 94 15.72 15.42 -12.94
N GLY A 95 15.82 15.37 -14.27
CA GLY A 95 14.70 15.01 -15.15
C GLY A 95 14.15 13.61 -14.87
N LEU A 96 15.03 12.62 -14.65
CA LEU A 96 14.63 11.26 -14.27
C LEU A 96 13.96 11.23 -12.89
N LEU A 97 14.50 11.96 -11.91
CA LEU A 97 13.91 12.09 -10.58
C LEU A 97 12.53 12.72 -10.63
N LEU A 98 12.37 13.80 -11.41
CA LEU A 98 11.09 14.47 -11.61
C LEU A 98 10.08 13.58 -12.33
N ALA A 99 10.50 12.87 -13.39
CA ALA A 99 9.63 11.96 -14.13
C ALA A 99 9.15 10.79 -13.25
N THR A 100 10.05 10.19 -12.46
CA THR A 100 9.69 9.13 -11.51
C THR A 100 8.76 9.65 -10.41
N ALA A 101 9.03 10.83 -9.85
CA ALA A 101 8.14 11.47 -8.87
C ALA A 101 6.75 11.79 -9.45
N GLN A 102 6.66 12.26 -10.71
CA GLN A 102 5.39 12.49 -11.39
C GLN A 102 4.62 11.20 -11.64
N LEU A 103 5.30 10.11 -12.01
CA LEU A 103 4.67 8.80 -12.23
C LEU A 103 4.11 8.23 -10.92
N LEU A 104 4.84 8.40 -9.81
CA LEU A 104 4.39 8.01 -8.48
C LEU A 104 3.24 8.91 -7.97
N SER A 105 3.27 10.21 -8.26
CA SER A 105 2.20 11.14 -7.88
C SER A 105 0.88 10.86 -8.62
N GLN A 106 0.94 10.37 -9.87
CA GLN A 106 -0.26 9.93 -10.60
C GLN A 106 -0.93 8.69 -9.98
N SER A 107 -0.23 7.97 -9.10
CA SER A 107 -0.77 6.82 -8.37
C SER A 107 -1.47 7.21 -7.07
N GLN A 108 -1.52 8.50 -6.71
CA GLN A 108 -2.34 8.94 -5.59
C GLN A 108 -3.81 8.79 -5.96
N PRO A 109 -4.60 7.98 -5.22
CA PRO A 109 -6.06 8.06 -5.34
C PRO A 109 -6.46 9.51 -5.09
N PRO A 110 -7.46 10.04 -5.80
CA PRO A 110 -7.86 11.43 -5.63
C PRO A 110 -8.08 11.69 -4.15
N ALA A 111 -7.26 12.57 -3.57
CA ALA A 111 -7.53 13.13 -2.26
C ALA A 111 -8.96 13.65 -2.36
N GLN A 112 -9.87 13.05 -1.60
CA GLN A 112 -11.26 13.44 -1.57
C GLN A 112 -11.30 14.86 -1.01
N THR A 113 -11.20 15.84 -1.89
CA THR A 113 -11.49 17.23 -1.60
C THR A 113 -12.90 17.24 -1.05
N SER A 114 -13.02 17.39 0.26
CA SER A 114 -14.29 17.53 0.93
C SER A 114 -14.97 18.77 0.35
N THR A 115 -15.88 18.56 -0.58
CA THR A 115 -16.77 19.62 -1.04
C THR A 115 -17.61 20.00 0.17
N VAL A 116 -17.29 21.15 0.75
CA VAL A 116 -18.18 21.82 1.70
C VAL A 116 -19.46 22.12 0.91
N VAL A 117 -20.47 21.28 1.08
CA VAL A 117 -21.76 21.40 0.41
C VAL A 117 -22.39 22.71 0.85
N ASN A 118 -22.38 23.69 -0.04
CA ASN A 118 -23.08 24.95 0.13
C ASN A 118 -24.58 24.64 0.01
N ILE A 119 -25.27 24.67 1.16
CA ILE A 119 -26.67 24.22 1.37
C ILE A 119 -27.68 25.06 0.53
N SER A 120 -27.19 26.10 -0.13
CA SER A 120 -27.97 27.13 -0.83
C SER A 120 -28.60 26.67 -2.15
N GLN A 121 -28.25 25.50 -2.71
CA GLN A 121 -28.70 25.10 -4.07
C GLN A 121 -29.78 24.01 -4.14
N VAL A 122 -30.28 23.48 -3.01
CA VAL A 122 -31.22 22.32 -3.02
C VAL A 122 -32.71 22.73 -2.99
N ILE A 123 -33.05 24.02 -2.91
CA ILE A 123 -34.43 24.45 -2.66
C ILE A 123 -35.28 24.59 -3.95
N GLN A 124 -34.68 24.57 -5.15
CA GLN A 124 -35.41 24.91 -6.40
C GLN A 124 -35.59 23.80 -7.43
N GLN A 125 -35.35 22.53 -7.09
CA GLN A 125 -35.74 21.42 -7.98
C GLN A 125 -36.87 20.56 -7.38
N VAL A 126 -38.08 21.02 -7.73
CA VAL A 126 -39.23 20.21 -8.14
C VAL A 126 -40.11 19.65 -7.02
N VAL A 127 -40.81 20.58 -6.37
CA VAL A 127 -42.23 20.42 -6.03
C VAL A 127 -43.03 20.52 -7.34
N VAL A 128 -43.24 19.40 -8.04
CA VAL A 128 -44.28 19.28 -9.09
C VAL A 128 -44.85 17.87 -9.09
N GLU A 129 -46.14 17.80 -8.74
CA GLU A 129 -47.16 16.78 -9.04
C GLU A 129 -47.06 15.38 -8.41
N THR A 130 -47.86 15.21 -7.35
CA THR A 130 -48.29 13.94 -6.80
C THR A 130 -49.56 13.46 -7.51
N PRO A 131 -49.55 12.35 -8.28
CA PRO A 131 -50.75 11.56 -8.50
C PRO A 131 -50.89 10.57 -7.34
N ARG A 132 -51.98 10.74 -6.59
CA ARG A 132 -52.52 9.79 -5.63
C ARG A 132 -52.72 8.44 -6.32
N SER A 133 -51.99 7.40 -5.88
CA SER A 133 -52.30 6.01 -6.20
C SER A 133 -52.24 5.17 -4.92
N GLU A 134 -53.26 4.34 -4.77
CA GLU A 134 -53.69 3.60 -3.59
C GLU A 134 -52.64 2.72 -2.89
N ALA A 135 -52.92 2.51 -1.61
CA ALA A 135 -52.21 1.71 -0.63
C ALA A 135 -51.90 0.26 -1.08
N ALA A 136 -50.66 -0.17 -0.79
CA ALA A 136 -50.34 -1.57 -0.51
C ALA A 136 -49.39 -1.61 0.70
N PRO A 137 -49.62 -2.48 1.71
CA PRO A 137 -48.80 -2.50 2.91
C PRO A 137 -47.42 -3.09 2.63
N LEU A 138 -46.38 -2.41 3.17
CA LEU A 138 -45.01 -2.90 3.22
C LEU A 138 -44.96 -4.18 4.05
N SER A 139 -44.78 -5.32 3.40
CA SER A 139 -44.47 -6.59 4.06
C SER A 139 -43.03 -6.52 4.58
N SER A 140 -42.87 -6.50 5.90
CA SER A 140 -41.58 -6.69 6.56
C SER A 140 -41.01 -8.06 6.19
N VAL A 141 -39.92 -8.10 5.43
CA VAL A 141 -39.18 -9.34 5.18
C VAL A 141 -38.48 -9.74 6.48
N ALA A 142 -39.21 -10.46 7.34
CA ALA A 142 -38.63 -11.23 8.43
C ALA A 142 -37.73 -12.30 7.80
N LYS A 143 -36.42 -12.25 8.06
CA LYS A 143 -35.49 -13.33 7.71
C LYS A 143 -35.95 -14.59 8.44
N LYS A 144 -36.65 -15.49 7.75
CA LYS A 144 -36.98 -16.82 8.28
C LYS A 144 -35.66 -17.57 8.52
N SER A 145 -35.42 -17.97 9.76
CA SER A 145 -34.40 -18.97 10.07
C SER A 145 -34.73 -20.28 9.34
N PRO A 146 -33.73 -20.99 8.81
CA PRO A 146 -33.96 -22.24 8.07
C PRO A 146 -34.70 -23.26 8.94
N GLY A 147 -35.60 -24.00 8.32
CA GLY A 147 -36.37 -25.06 8.97
C GLY A 147 -35.47 -26.20 9.45
N ARG A 148 -35.83 -26.82 10.58
CA ARG A 148 -35.03 -27.89 11.24
C ARG A 148 -34.59 -29.04 10.30
N ASN A 149 -35.40 -29.37 9.28
CA ASN A 149 -35.09 -30.42 8.30
C ASN A 149 -34.56 -29.90 6.95
N GLU A 150 -34.47 -28.59 6.75
CA GLU A 150 -33.96 -27.97 5.51
C GLU A 150 -32.43 -28.12 5.41
N PRO A 151 -31.85 -28.05 4.20
CA PRO A 151 -30.40 -28.02 4.04
C PRO A 151 -29.80 -26.84 4.81
N CYS A 152 -28.67 -27.11 5.46
CA CYS A 152 -28.01 -26.13 6.29
C CYS A 152 -27.38 -25.01 5.42
N PRO A 153 -27.54 -23.72 5.77
CA PRO A 153 -27.01 -22.60 4.98
C PRO A 153 -25.48 -22.48 5.03
N CYS A 154 -24.79 -23.27 5.85
CA CYS A 154 -23.32 -23.31 5.89
C CYS A 154 -22.69 -24.20 4.79
N ASN A 155 -23.48 -24.59 3.77
CA ASN A 155 -23.05 -25.44 2.65
C ASN A 155 -22.43 -26.80 3.04
N SER A 156 -22.78 -27.33 4.23
CA SER A 156 -22.28 -28.64 4.69
C SER A 156 -22.95 -29.84 4.01
N GLY A 157 -24.00 -29.63 3.21
CA GLY A 157 -24.80 -30.70 2.61
C GLY A 157 -25.70 -31.47 3.60
N LEU A 158 -25.68 -31.12 4.89
CA LEU A 158 -26.47 -31.77 5.95
C LEU A 158 -27.76 -30.99 6.26
N LYS A 159 -28.77 -31.66 6.84
CA LYS A 159 -29.98 -31.01 7.38
C LYS A 159 -29.61 -30.09 8.55
N TYR A 160 -30.27 -28.94 8.69
CA TYR A 160 -29.99 -27.91 9.71
C TYR A 160 -29.90 -28.50 11.13
N LYS A 161 -30.81 -29.41 11.51
CA LYS A 161 -30.81 -30.10 12.82
C LYS A 161 -29.58 -30.94 13.14
N LYS A 162 -28.84 -31.36 12.11
CA LYS A 162 -27.63 -32.19 12.23
C LYS A 162 -26.36 -31.38 12.03
N CYS A 163 -26.45 -30.07 11.88
CA CYS A 163 -25.32 -29.19 11.56
C CYS A 163 -25.34 -27.95 12.47
N CYS A 164 -25.69 -26.76 11.95
CA CYS A 164 -25.63 -25.52 12.73
C CYS A 164 -26.58 -25.48 13.94
N ALA A 165 -27.63 -26.32 13.99
CA ALA A 165 -28.48 -26.41 15.17
C ALA A 165 -27.82 -27.12 16.37
N LEU A 166 -26.70 -27.83 16.16
CA LEU A 166 -25.89 -28.45 17.21
C LEU A 166 -24.78 -27.52 17.73
N LEU A 167 -24.53 -26.40 17.03
CA LEU A 167 -23.54 -25.39 17.39
C LEU A 167 -24.14 -24.29 18.28
N ASN A 168 -25.37 -24.50 18.78
CA ASN A 168 -26.06 -23.66 19.74
C ASN A 168 -25.90 -24.22 21.16
#